data_AF-A0A957AA71-F1
#
_entry.id   AF-A0A957AA71-F1
#
_cell.length_a   1.000
_cell.length_b   1.000
_cell.length_c   1.000
_cell.angle_alpha   90.00
_cell.angle_beta   90.00
_cell.angle_gamma   90.00
#
_symmetry.space_group_name_H-M   'P 1'
#
loop_
_entity.id
_entity.type
_entity.pdbx_description
1 polymer ?
#
loop_
_entity_poly.entity_id
_entity_poly.type
_entity_poly.pdbx_seq_one_letter_code
_entity_poly.pdbx_strand_id
1 'polypeptide(L)'
;MSGYQRRIDPPLAPVFAKDPESEDFLERLNLLLAPQAEAELIDGDPPHPILHVVGAPRSGTTLMYQVIASGLDVAYVNNLVAAFWLAPSHGMRLAAKLGVDRLHSNFASQFGRTTGITEPHEFGYFWNHHLGYPDLRERGPGHDA
;
A
#
# COMPACT_ATOMS: atom_id res chain seq x y z
N MET A 1 -11.47 18.41 -3.10
CA MET A 1 -11.91 17.07 -3.53
C MET A 1 -11.28 16.72 -4.87
N SER A 2 -10.09 16.12 -4.84
CA SER A 2 -9.58 15.42 -6.02
C SER A 2 -10.45 14.17 -6.17
N GLY A 3 -11.18 14.04 -7.28
CA GLY A 3 -11.94 12.82 -7.53
C GLY A 3 -10.97 11.65 -7.68
N TYR A 4 -11.15 10.58 -6.91
CA TYR A 4 -10.37 9.35 -7.10
C TYR A 4 -10.52 8.89 -8.55
N GLN A 5 -9.39 8.68 -9.22
CA GLN A 5 -9.35 8.09 -10.56
C GLN A 5 -8.89 6.65 -10.43
N ARG A 6 -9.68 5.72 -10.96
CA ARG A 6 -9.31 4.30 -11.00
C ARG A 6 -7.99 4.14 -11.75
N ARG A 7 -7.04 3.47 -11.11
CA ARG A 7 -5.75 3.10 -11.71
C ARG A 7 -5.98 2.12 -12.87
N ILE A 8 -5.31 2.36 -14.00
CA ILE A 8 -5.30 1.43 -15.13
C ILE A 8 -4.06 0.55 -15.02
N ASP A 9 -4.25 -0.66 -14.49
CA ASP A 9 -3.17 -1.63 -14.41
C ASP A 9 -2.97 -2.36 -15.75
N PRO A 10 -1.72 -2.63 -16.16
CA PRO A 10 -1.49 -3.57 -17.25
C PRO A 10 -1.97 -4.97 -16.90
N PRO A 11 -2.27 -5.80 -17.91
CA PRO A 11 -2.56 -7.21 -17.68
C PRO A 11 -1.41 -7.85 -16.92
N LEU A 12 -1.72 -8.38 -15.74
CA LEU A 12 -0.80 -9.15 -14.93
C LEU A 12 -0.76 -10.60 -15.45
N ALA A 13 0.34 -11.30 -15.17
CA ALA A 13 0.38 -12.75 -15.39
C ALA A 13 -0.79 -13.42 -14.65
N PRO A 14 -1.37 -14.52 -15.17
CA PRO A 14 -2.60 -15.11 -14.62
C PRO A 14 -2.55 -15.39 -13.11
N VAL A 15 -1.40 -15.80 -12.59
CA VAL A 15 -1.17 -16.07 -11.16
C VAL A 15 -1.27 -14.83 -10.26
N PHE A 16 -1.17 -13.63 -10.84
CA PHE A 16 -1.28 -12.34 -10.14
C PHE A 16 -2.52 -11.55 -10.56
N ALA A 17 -3.41 -12.15 -11.37
CA ALA A 17 -4.64 -11.50 -11.79
C ALA A 17 -5.50 -11.17 -10.56
N LYS A 18 -6.01 -9.93 -10.53
CA LYS A 18 -6.93 -9.47 -9.50
C LYS A 18 -8.34 -9.90 -9.87
N ASP A 19 -9.13 -10.27 -8.86
CA ASP A 19 -10.54 -10.57 -9.04
C ASP A 19 -11.34 -9.26 -9.23
N PRO A 20 -12.02 -9.04 -10.37
CA PRO A 20 -12.69 -7.77 -10.64
C PRO A 20 -13.77 -7.41 -9.63
N GLU A 21 -14.54 -8.39 -9.13
CA GLU A 21 -15.61 -8.14 -8.16
C GLU A 21 -15.05 -7.66 -6.82
N SER A 22 -13.95 -8.26 -6.38
CA SER A 22 -13.20 -7.84 -5.19
C SER A 22 -12.64 -6.43 -5.33
N GLU A 23 -12.06 -6.10 -6.49
CA GLU A 23 -11.54 -4.75 -6.75
C GLU A 23 -12.64 -3.69 -6.73
N ASP A 24 -13.78 -3.96 -7.38
CA ASP A 24 -14.93 -3.08 -7.37
C ASP A 24 -15.51 -2.90 -5.96
N PHE A 25 -15.53 -3.97 -5.15
CA PHE A 25 -15.94 -3.91 -3.75
C PHE A 25 -15.00 -3.01 -2.92
N LEU A 26 -13.69 -3.22 -3.03
CA LEU A 26 -12.71 -2.45 -2.28
C LEU A 26 -12.72 -0.98 -2.70
N GLU A 27 -12.91 -0.67 -3.98
CA GLU A 27 -13.03 0.71 -4.43
C GLU A 27 -14.25 1.40 -3.79
N ARG A 28 -15.43 0.77 -3.85
CA ARG A 28 -16.63 1.31 -3.20
C ARG A 28 -16.44 1.52 -1.71
N LEU A 29 -15.81 0.55 -1.03
CA LEU A 29 -15.49 0.67 0.39
C LEU A 29 -14.61 1.89 0.67
N ASN A 30 -13.55 2.08 -0.12
CA ASN A 30 -12.65 3.22 0.03
C ASN A 30 -13.34 4.56 -0.23
N LEU A 31 -14.16 4.65 -1.28
CA LEU A 31 -14.93 5.86 -1.58
C LEU A 31 -15.93 6.22 -0.48
N LEU A 32 -16.50 5.23 0.19
CA LEU A 32 -17.41 5.44 1.32
C LEU A 32 -16.70 5.92 2.59
N LEU A 33 -15.46 5.50 2.81
CA LEU A 33 -14.68 5.81 4.02
C LEU A 33 -13.80 7.07 3.88
N ALA A 34 -13.46 7.44 2.65
CA ALA A 34 -12.55 8.56 2.37
C ALA A 34 -12.97 9.89 3.03
N PRO A 35 -14.25 10.32 2.99
CA PRO A 35 -14.64 11.59 3.59
C PRO A 35 -14.42 11.62 5.12
N GLN A 36 -14.70 10.52 5.81
CA GLN A 36 -14.45 10.41 7.24
C GLN A 36 -12.95 10.37 7.54
N ALA A 37 -12.17 9.63 6.75
CA ALA A 37 -10.73 9.58 6.91
C ALA A 37 -10.07 10.95 6.70
N GLU A 38 -10.52 11.72 5.71
CA GLU A 38 -10.05 13.09 5.45
C GLU A 38 -10.39 14.03 6.61
N ALA A 39 -11.59 13.92 7.17
CA ALA A 39 -12.02 14.71 8.33
C ALA A 39 -11.25 14.38 9.63
N GLU A 40 -10.65 13.19 9.73
CA GLU A 40 -9.81 12.77 10.85
C GLU A 40 -8.32 13.15 10.68
N LEU A 41 -7.92 13.72 9.54
CA LEU A 41 -6.53 14.13 9.32
C LEU A 41 -6.12 15.21 10.33
N ILE A 42 -4.94 15.03 10.90
CA ILE A 42 -4.33 15.96 11.84
C ILE A 42 -3.18 16.65 11.12
N ASP A 43 -3.28 17.97 10.98
CA ASP A 43 -2.18 18.79 10.51
C ASP A 43 -1.11 18.92 11.61
N GLY A 44 0.16 18.73 11.23
CA GLY A 44 1.30 18.90 12.13
C GLY A 44 2.43 17.92 11.83
N ASP A 45 3.48 18.03 12.64
CA ASP A 45 4.62 17.10 12.54
C ASP A 45 4.21 15.71 13.07
N PRO A 46 4.58 14.63 12.37
CA PRO A 46 4.32 13.29 12.84
C PRO A 46 5.03 13.07 14.19
N PRO A 47 4.36 12.48 15.20
CA PRO A 47 4.94 12.28 16.53
C PRO A 47 6.08 11.24 16.54
N HIS A 48 6.26 10.51 15.43
CA HIS A 48 7.25 9.45 15.27
C HIS A 48 8.03 9.63 13.96
N PRO A 49 9.30 9.19 13.90
CA PRO A 49 10.07 9.17 12.66
C PRO A 49 9.39 8.31 11.60
N ILE A 50 9.42 8.79 10.36
CA ILE A 50 8.92 8.04 9.20
C ILE A 50 10.11 7.38 8.49
N LEU A 51 10.00 6.08 8.23
CA LEU A 51 11.00 5.32 7.49
C LEU A 51 10.49 5.01 6.09
N HIS A 52 11.28 5.39 5.08
CA HIS A 52 11.02 5.04 3.68
C HIS A 52 12.06 4.03 3.21
N VAL A 53 11.60 2.89 2.69
CA VAL A 53 12.45 1.90 2.01
C VAL A 53 12.36 2.17 0.51
N VAL A 54 13.41 2.77 -0.06
CA VAL A 54 13.48 3.15 -1.47
C VAL A 54 14.67 2.46 -2.13
N GLY A 55 14.46 1.92 -3.32
CA GLY A 55 15.51 1.24 -4.07
C GLY A 55 15.05 0.89 -5.48
N ALA A 56 16.01 0.54 -6.34
CA ALA A 56 15.72 0.11 -7.70
C ALA A 56 14.92 -1.22 -7.70
N PRO A 57 14.16 -1.52 -8.78
CA PRO A 57 13.49 -2.80 -8.90
C PRO A 57 14.44 -3.97 -8.62
N ARG A 58 13.98 -4.93 -7.81
CA ARG A 58 14.73 -6.13 -7.41
C ARG A 58 15.96 -5.90 -6.54
N SER A 59 16.16 -4.71 -5.96
CA SER A 59 17.27 -4.43 -5.02
C SER A 59 17.05 -4.95 -3.58
N GLY A 60 16.07 -5.83 -3.36
CA GLY A 60 15.78 -6.39 -2.03
C GLY A 60 14.97 -5.48 -1.10
N THR A 61 14.28 -4.45 -1.62
CA THR A 61 13.45 -3.54 -0.80
C THR A 61 12.35 -4.27 -0.02
N THR A 62 11.70 -5.27 -0.60
CA THR A 62 10.71 -6.09 0.12
C THR A 62 11.32 -6.85 1.30
N LEU A 63 12.51 -7.44 1.12
CA LEU A 63 13.21 -8.14 2.20
C LEU A 63 13.63 -7.16 3.30
N MET A 64 14.18 -6.00 2.93
CA MET A 64 14.52 -4.94 3.88
C MET A 64 13.30 -4.52 4.71
N TYR A 65 12.15 -4.34 4.04
CA TYR A 65 10.90 -3.98 4.72
C TYR A 65 10.46 -5.08 5.70
N GLN A 66 10.50 -6.36 5.31
CA GLN A 66 10.21 -7.49 6.20
C GLN A 66 11.15 -7.52 7.42
N VAL A 67 12.46 -7.30 7.23
CA VAL A 67 13.45 -7.27 8.32
C VAL A 67 13.17 -6.15 9.31
N ILE A 68 12.90 -4.94 8.83
CA ILE A 68 12.56 -3.78 9.67
C ILE A 68 11.30 -4.06 10.47
N ALA A 69 10.22 -4.48 9.80
CA ALA A 69 8.92 -4.70 10.44
C ALA A 69 8.91 -5.91 11.39
N SER A 70 9.80 -6.89 11.21
CA SER A 70 9.97 -8.01 12.16
C SER A 70 10.91 -7.66 13.32
N GLY A 71 11.88 -6.77 13.11
CA GLY A 71 12.95 -6.48 14.07
C GLY A 71 12.71 -5.27 14.97
N LEU A 72 11.80 -4.38 14.58
CA LEU A 72 11.52 -3.13 15.29
C LEU A 72 10.06 -3.04 15.74
N ASP A 73 9.79 -2.28 16.79
CA ASP A 73 8.44 -1.88 17.18
C ASP A 73 8.00 -0.68 16.34
N VAL A 74 7.53 -0.96 15.13
CA VAL A 74 7.13 0.06 14.15
C VAL A 74 5.76 -0.25 13.56
N ALA A 75 4.96 0.81 13.38
CA ALA A 75 3.76 0.73 12.55
C ALA A 75 4.17 0.62 11.07
N TYR A 76 3.48 -0.21 10.30
CA TYR A 76 3.77 -0.42 8.90
C TYR A 76 2.51 -0.76 8.10
N VAL A 77 2.58 -0.62 6.78
CA VAL A 77 1.49 -0.99 5.88
C VAL A 77 1.61 -2.47 5.53
N ASN A 78 0.65 -3.25 6.02
CA ASN A 78 0.49 -4.65 5.64
C ASN A 78 -0.57 -4.83 4.54
N ASN A 79 -0.76 -6.07 4.08
CA ASN A 79 -1.75 -6.41 3.05
C ASN A 79 -3.20 -6.05 3.43
N LEU A 80 -3.58 -6.12 4.71
CA LEU A 80 -4.90 -5.66 5.17
C LEU A 80 -5.03 -4.13 5.06
N VAL A 81 -4.07 -3.38 5.59
CA VAL A 81 -4.07 -1.91 5.59
C VAL A 81 -4.07 -1.38 4.15
N ALA A 82 -3.35 -2.05 3.25
CA ALA A 82 -3.31 -1.70 1.83
C ALA A 82 -4.67 -1.73 1.13
N ALA A 83 -5.62 -2.53 1.62
CA ALA A 83 -7.00 -2.56 1.10
C ALA A 83 -7.80 -1.29 1.41
N PHE A 84 -7.31 -0.43 2.32
CA PHE A 84 -7.92 0.84 2.71
C PHE A 84 -7.10 2.04 2.19
N TRP A 85 -6.73 2.04 0.90
CA TRP A 85 -5.83 3.04 0.33
C TRP A 85 -6.33 4.49 0.31
N LEU A 86 -7.63 4.74 0.45
CA LEU A 86 -8.18 6.10 0.67
C LEU A 86 -8.51 6.38 2.14
N ALA A 87 -8.42 5.37 3.02
CA ALA A 87 -8.74 5.49 4.43
C ALA A 87 -7.78 4.65 5.32
N PRO A 88 -6.45 4.83 5.21
CA PRO A 88 -5.46 3.95 5.86
C PRO A 88 -5.64 3.89 7.39
N SER A 89 -6.07 4.99 8.02
CA SER A 89 -6.37 5.02 9.46
C SER A 89 -7.39 3.95 9.88
N HIS A 90 -8.38 3.67 9.02
CA HIS A 90 -9.40 2.66 9.27
C HIS A 90 -8.82 1.25 9.15
N GLY A 91 -8.00 1.01 8.12
CA GLY A 91 -7.27 -0.24 7.95
C GLY A 91 -6.35 -0.55 9.14
N MET A 92 -5.63 0.45 9.63
CA MET A 92 -4.77 0.34 10.83
C MET A 92 -5.57 0.00 12.09
N ARG A 93 -6.69 0.70 12.32
CA ARG A 93 -7.58 0.43 13.47
C ARG A 93 -8.15 -0.99 13.40
N LEU A 94 -8.54 -1.45 12.21
CA LEU A 94 -9.05 -2.80 12.01
C LEU A 94 -7.95 -3.86 12.24
N ALA A 95 -6.74 -3.62 11.72
CA ALA A 95 -5.60 -4.52 11.93
C ALA A 95 -5.28 -4.70 13.42
N ALA A 96 -5.22 -3.60 14.18
CA ALA A 96 -5.02 -3.64 15.63
C ALA A 96 -6.16 -4.37 16.35
N LYS A 97 -7.42 -4.12 15.95
CA LYS A 97 -8.60 -4.79 16.53
C LYS A 97 -8.59 -6.31 16.32
N LEU A 98 -8.07 -6.77 15.19
CA LEU A 98 -7.98 -8.19 14.83
C LEU A 98 -6.67 -8.85 15.28
N GLY A 99 -5.72 -8.09 15.84
CA GLY A 99 -4.41 -8.61 16.24
C GLY A 99 -3.52 -9.01 15.06
N VAL A 100 -3.67 -8.33 13.92
CA VAL A 100 -2.88 -8.53 12.69
C VAL A 100 -2.02 -7.31 12.35
N ASP A 101 -1.72 -6.50 13.36
CA ASP A 101 -0.82 -5.34 13.33
C ASP A 101 0.65 -5.69 13.59
N ARG A 102 0.94 -6.95 13.98
CA ARG A 102 2.29 -7.48 14.15
C ARG A 102 2.67 -8.42 13.02
N LEU A 103 3.90 -8.26 12.54
CA LEU A 103 4.42 -9.08 11.45
C LEU A 103 4.83 -10.48 11.94
N HIS A 104 4.25 -11.51 11.33
CA HIS A 104 4.79 -12.87 11.33
C HIS A 104 5.31 -13.21 9.95
N SER A 105 6.59 -12.91 9.67
CA SER A 105 7.16 -13.11 8.33
C SER A 105 7.90 -14.44 8.18
N ASN A 106 7.78 -15.03 7.00
CA ASN A 106 8.67 -16.08 6.52
C ASN A 106 9.78 -15.54 5.61
N PHE A 107 9.90 -14.21 5.47
CA PHE A 107 10.83 -13.50 4.60
C PHE A 107 10.73 -13.91 3.12
N ALA A 108 9.55 -14.37 2.69
CA ALA A 108 9.29 -14.76 1.32
C ALA A 108 8.55 -13.66 0.56
N SER A 109 8.88 -13.52 -0.72
CA SER A 109 8.10 -12.72 -1.67
C SER A 109 8.29 -13.27 -3.08
N GLN A 110 7.29 -13.05 -3.94
CA GLN A 110 7.36 -13.38 -5.36
C GLN A 110 7.38 -12.09 -6.16
N PHE A 111 8.51 -11.79 -6.81
CA PHE A 111 8.73 -10.52 -7.52
C PHE A 111 8.45 -9.27 -6.66
N GLY A 112 8.69 -9.36 -5.34
CA GLY A 112 8.48 -8.25 -4.40
C GLY A 112 7.06 -8.18 -3.81
N ARG A 113 6.16 -9.06 -4.26
CA ARG A 113 4.81 -9.21 -3.70
C ARG A 113 4.81 -10.25 -2.57
N THR A 114 4.17 -9.92 -1.47
CA THR A 114 3.92 -10.81 -0.33
C THR A 114 2.47 -11.31 -0.36
N THR A 115 2.15 -12.35 0.41
CA THR A 115 0.80 -12.97 0.40
C THR A 115 0.11 -13.05 1.76
N GLY A 116 0.84 -12.95 2.88
CA GLY A 116 0.26 -13.02 4.22
C GLY A 116 -0.47 -11.74 4.60
N ILE A 117 -1.59 -11.83 5.33
CA ILE A 117 -2.37 -10.64 5.73
C ILE A 117 -1.55 -9.60 6.49
N THR A 118 -0.61 -10.06 7.33
CA THR A 118 0.31 -9.24 8.10
C THR A 118 1.56 -8.85 7.32
N GLU A 119 1.84 -9.45 6.17
CA GLU A 119 3.07 -9.18 5.42
C GLU A 119 3.09 -7.75 4.87
N PRO A 120 4.28 -7.12 4.77
CA PRO A 120 4.41 -5.77 4.25
C PRO A 120 3.91 -5.65 2.81
N HIS A 121 3.31 -4.50 2.50
CA HIS A 121 2.80 -4.17 1.18
C HIS A 121 3.36 -2.83 0.69
N GLU A 122 3.66 -2.72 -0.60
CA GLU A 122 4.25 -1.51 -1.22
C GLU A 122 3.30 -0.30 -1.29
N PHE A 123 2.02 -0.55 -1.03
CA PHE A 123 0.95 0.45 -0.95
C PHE A 123 0.68 1.21 -2.26
N GLY A 124 0.78 0.52 -3.40
CA GLY A 124 0.71 1.12 -4.74
C GLY A 124 -0.56 1.92 -5.04
N TYR A 125 -1.75 1.52 -4.57
CA TYR A 125 -2.98 2.29 -4.78
C TYR A 125 -2.96 3.66 -4.10
N PHE A 126 -2.41 3.73 -2.88
CA PHE A 126 -2.29 4.97 -2.12
C PHE A 126 -1.34 5.95 -2.84
N TRP A 127 -0.16 5.46 -3.24
CA TRP A 127 0.80 6.30 -3.95
C TRP A 127 0.28 6.77 -5.31
N ASN A 128 -0.41 5.89 -6.05
CA ASN A 128 -1.02 6.23 -7.32
C ASN A 128 -2.03 7.38 -7.18
N HIS A 129 -2.91 7.30 -6.17
CA HIS A 129 -3.90 8.34 -5.91
C HIS A 129 -3.26 9.69 -5.53
N HIS A 130 -2.31 9.70 -4.60
CA HIS A 130 -1.75 10.94 -4.06
C HIS A 130 -0.71 11.60 -4.98
N LEU A 131 0.04 10.80 -5.75
CA LEU A 131 1.08 11.31 -6.63
C LEU A 131 0.58 11.53 -8.07
N GLY A 132 -0.62 11.05 -8.41
CA GLY A 132 -1.23 11.26 -9.73
C GLY A 132 -0.50 10.56 -10.88
N TYR A 133 0.29 9.52 -10.60
CA TYR A 133 0.99 8.77 -11.64
C TYR A 133 0.03 7.80 -12.33
N PRO A 134 -0.23 7.89 -13.65
CA PRO A 134 -1.13 6.98 -14.34
C PRO A 134 -0.58 5.54 -14.37
N ASP A 135 0.74 5.40 -14.41
CA ASP A 135 1.45 4.17 -14.08
C ASP A 135 2.72 4.50 -13.27
N LEU A 136 3.12 3.61 -12.37
CA LEU A 136 4.40 3.73 -11.64
C LEU A 136 5.55 3.15 -12.48
N ARG A 137 5.46 3.24 -13.81
CA ARG A 137 6.52 2.74 -14.70
C ARG A 137 7.60 3.78 -14.87
N GLU A 138 8.80 3.28 -15.12
CA GLU A 138 9.84 4.09 -15.75
C GLU A 138 9.31 4.59 -17.10
N ARG A 139 9.21 5.91 -17.23
CA ARG A 139 8.87 6.55 -18.49
C ARG A 139 10.03 6.32 -19.44
N GLY A 140 9.74 5.88 -20.67
CA GLY A 140 10.78 5.66 -21.68
C GLY A 140 11.58 6.95 -21.97
N PRO A 141 12.76 6.83 -22.61
CA PRO A 141 13.77 7.89 -22.76
C PRO A 141 13.34 9.15 -23.55
N GLY A 142 12.06 9.30 -23.91
CA GLY A 142 11.51 10.47 -24.61
C GLY A 142 10.72 11.44 -23.72
N HIS A 143 10.79 11.33 -22.39
CA HIS A 143 10.01 12.16 -21.47
C HIS A 143 10.79 13.38 -20.91
N ASP A 144 12.05 13.55 -21.30
CA ASP A 144 12.90 14.68 -20.93
C ASP A 144 13.03 15.72 -22.07
N ALA A 145 12.03 15.80 -22.95
CA ALA A 145 11.98 16.78 -24.06
C ALA A 145 10.85 17.80 -23.86
#